data_AF-A0A7E5WYC0-F1
#
_entry.id   AF-A0A7E5WYC0-F1
#
_cell.length_a   1.000
_cell.length_b   1.000
_cell.length_c   1.000
_cell.angle_alpha   90.00
_cell.angle_beta   90.00
_cell.angle_gamma   90.00
#
_symmetry.space_group_name_H-M   'P 1'
#
loop_
_entity.id
_entity.type
_entity.pdbx_description
1 polymer ?
#
loop_
_entity_poly.entity_id
_entity_poly.type
_entity_poly.pdbx_seq_one_letter_code
_entity_poly.pdbx_strand_id
1 'polypeptide(L)'
;MSTMFYKVLIFCIINVFDTLGEEKDPIGSSKELDYTVLAGEAEMHKSDILHFLNQSHIREQYKTLYNRLLSKLMGDTQGTPTRRAMSISSTRRIVSGRNTSIAAVPWQVSLREKTYPICGGSVVTDVWLLTAAHCLLRARASELSVRLGSSWKTHGGEMYDVKECYVHPRYVSKTKTNDVGLVRLYSPLRFSSRVLPIRLVAREARLPANEPAIVSGWGKLKEGGPSATYLQSSTIKTIAMKLCRRSGLDRKAIDPSSMFCAGSFSQSSPDACQGDSGGPIVYEGVLIGVVSWGLGCARGNFPGVYTRLSYPLIYDWVHSHITKKIENNTVL
;
A
#
# COMPACT_ATOMS: atom_id res chain seq x y z
N MET A 1 19.01 -12.09 -7.75
CA MET A 1 17.94 -11.71 -6.80
C MET A 1 18.41 -10.92 -5.57
N SER A 2 19.71 -10.85 -5.23
CA SER A 2 20.20 -10.11 -4.04
C SER A 2 20.70 -8.69 -4.35
N THR A 3 21.12 -8.40 -5.57
CA THR A 3 21.73 -7.12 -5.98
C THR A 3 20.78 -5.93 -5.99
N MET A 4 19.47 -6.13 -6.24
CA MET A 4 18.52 -5.02 -6.29
C MET A 4 18.11 -4.53 -4.89
N PHE A 5 18.06 -5.44 -3.91
CA PHE A 5 17.67 -5.13 -2.53
C PHE A 5 18.70 -4.24 -1.84
N TYR A 6 19.99 -4.53 -2.04
CA TYR A 6 21.08 -3.72 -1.49
C TYR A 6 21.24 -2.39 -2.20
N LYS A 7 21.02 -2.32 -3.52
CA LYS A 7 20.98 -1.04 -4.26
C LYS A 7 19.84 -0.14 -3.78
N VAL A 8 18.68 -0.70 -3.46
CA VAL A 8 17.54 0.04 -2.89
C VAL A 8 17.82 0.49 -1.45
N LEU A 9 18.44 -0.36 -0.62
CA LEU A 9 18.82 0.00 0.74
C LEU A 9 19.84 1.15 0.75
N ILE A 10 20.83 1.12 -0.14
CA ILE A 10 21.85 2.18 -0.30
C ILE A 10 21.23 3.46 -0.85
N PHE A 11 20.34 3.37 -1.84
CA PHE A 11 19.62 4.53 -2.36
C PHE A 11 18.74 5.17 -1.27
N CYS A 12 18.10 4.37 -0.41
CA CYS A 12 17.36 4.86 0.74
C CYS A 12 18.26 5.52 1.78
N ILE A 13 19.45 4.98 2.06
CA ILE A 13 20.38 5.57 3.02
C ILE A 13 20.96 6.87 2.49
N ILE A 14 21.46 6.90 1.25
CA ILE A 14 22.03 8.12 0.62
C ILE A 14 20.99 9.25 0.53
N ASN A 15 19.76 8.94 0.07
CA ASN A 15 18.72 9.98 -0.08
C ASN A 15 18.12 10.45 1.26
N VAL A 16 18.13 9.62 2.30
CA VAL A 16 17.71 10.05 3.64
C VAL A 16 18.71 11.06 4.22
N PHE A 17 20.00 10.92 3.93
CA PHE A 17 21.02 11.85 4.44
C PHE A 17 21.12 13.15 3.65
N ASP A 18 20.89 13.16 2.33
CA ASP A 18 20.74 14.41 1.57
C ASP A 18 19.58 15.28 2.08
N THR A 19 18.57 14.66 2.73
CA THR A 19 17.43 15.38 3.34
C THR A 19 17.62 15.80 4.80
N LEU A 20 18.63 15.27 5.51
CA LEU A 20 18.80 15.52 6.95
C LEU A 20 19.81 16.61 7.28
N GLY A 21 20.61 17.08 6.32
CA GLY A 21 21.59 18.15 6.57
C GLY A 21 22.70 17.73 7.53
N GLU A 22 23.78 18.51 7.54
CA GLU A 22 24.99 18.26 8.31
C GLU A 22 24.77 18.36 9.84
N GLU A 23 24.20 17.34 10.49
CA GLU A 23 24.25 17.23 11.94
C GLU A 23 25.43 16.33 12.37
N LYS A 24 26.55 16.99 12.71
CA LYS A 24 27.58 16.40 13.59
C LYS A 24 27.13 16.59 15.03
N ASP A 25 26.71 15.52 15.69
CA ASP A 25 26.38 15.54 17.11
C ASP A 25 27.45 14.80 17.91
N PRO A 26 28.12 15.45 18.88
CA PRO A 26 29.14 14.82 19.69
C PRO A 26 28.48 14.01 20.81
N ILE A 27 28.75 12.72 20.90
CA ILE A 27 28.45 11.96 22.12
C ILE A 27 29.68 11.19 22.57
N GLY A 28 30.01 11.41 23.84
CA GLY A 28 31.14 10.80 24.52
C GLY A 28 31.17 9.27 24.40
N SER A 29 32.40 8.78 24.30
CA SER A 29 32.82 7.46 24.75
C SER A 29 32.19 6.22 24.07
N SER A 30 32.03 6.26 22.74
CA SER A 30 32.30 5.08 21.88
C SER A 30 32.35 5.56 20.42
N LYS A 31 33.47 5.32 19.72
CA LYS A 31 33.80 5.74 18.34
C LYS A 31 32.64 6.39 17.56
N GLU A 32 32.78 7.70 17.35
CA GLU A 32 31.93 8.52 16.50
C GLU A 32 31.81 7.86 15.11
N LEU A 33 30.59 7.49 14.72
CA LEU A 33 30.33 6.83 13.45
C LEU A 33 30.00 7.90 12.41
N ASP A 34 30.97 8.24 11.57
CA ASP A 34 30.79 9.23 10.51
C ASP A 34 30.01 8.62 9.33
N TYR A 35 28.74 9.01 9.21
CA TYR A 35 27.83 8.49 8.17
C TYR A 35 28.22 8.95 6.76
N THR A 36 28.98 10.04 6.63
CA THR A 36 29.46 10.52 5.33
C THR A 36 30.58 9.64 4.80
N VAL A 37 31.43 9.13 5.68
CA VAL A 37 32.49 8.16 5.35
C VAL A 37 31.86 6.83 4.92
N LEU A 38 30.88 6.31 5.68
CA LEU A 38 30.14 5.09 5.34
C LEU A 38 29.42 5.18 3.99
N ALA A 39 28.83 6.34 3.68
CA ALA A 39 28.20 6.59 2.38
C ALA A 39 29.23 6.64 1.24
N GLY A 40 30.38 7.29 1.48
CA GLY A 40 31.49 7.35 0.52
C GLY A 40 32.10 5.98 0.22
N GLU A 41 32.30 5.14 1.24
CA GLU A 41 32.81 3.77 1.09
C GLU A 41 31.82 2.88 0.31
N ALA A 42 30.53 2.99 0.58
CA ALA A 42 29.50 2.26 -0.17
C ALA A 42 29.46 2.66 -1.65
N GLU A 43 29.67 3.93 -1.96
CA GLU A 43 29.74 4.43 -3.34
C GLU A 43 31.02 3.96 -4.05
N MET A 44 32.16 3.93 -3.35
CA MET A 44 33.42 3.37 -3.87
C MET A 44 33.30 1.88 -4.22
N HIS A 45 32.52 1.12 -3.45
CA HIS A 45 32.34 -0.32 -3.64
C HIS A 45 31.07 -0.71 -4.41
N LYS A 46 30.41 0.23 -5.12
CA LYS A 46 29.13 -0.01 -5.82
C LYS A 46 29.16 -1.12 -6.88
N SER A 47 30.33 -1.40 -7.45
CA SER A 47 30.53 -2.47 -8.44
C SER A 47 30.60 -3.88 -7.83
N ASP A 48 30.98 -4.00 -6.55
CA ASP A 48 31.03 -5.25 -5.78
C ASP A 48 30.43 -5.08 -4.38
N ILE A 49 29.21 -4.54 -4.38
CA ILE A 49 28.50 -4.15 -3.17
C ILE A 49 28.17 -5.34 -2.26
N LEU A 50 28.03 -6.54 -2.84
CA LEU A 50 27.67 -7.74 -2.09
C LEU A 50 28.85 -8.24 -1.26
N HIS A 51 30.07 -8.19 -1.79
CA HIS A 51 31.26 -8.53 -1.01
C HIS A 51 31.49 -7.52 0.12
N PHE A 52 31.38 -6.22 -0.18
CA PHE A 52 31.51 -5.14 0.79
C PHE A 52 30.53 -5.28 1.97
N LEU A 53 29.25 -5.49 1.70
CA LEU A 53 28.23 -5.61 2.75
C LEU A 53 28.29 -6.93 3.53
N ASN A 54 29.00 -7.94 3.01
CA ASN A 54 29.19 -9.21 3.71
C ASN A 54 30.40 -9.20 4.66
N GLN A 55 31.20 -8.12 4.66
CA GLN A 55 32.23 -7.90 5.66
C GLN A 55 31.56 -7.70 7.03
N SER A 56 31.98 -8.50 8.02
CA SER A 56 31.35 -8.54 9.35
C SER A 56 31.30 -7.16 10.03
N HIS A 57 32.37 -6.38 9.89
CA HIS A 57 32.46 -5.01 10.40
C HIS A 57 31.41 -4.07 9.76
N ILE A 58 31.30 -4.07 8.43
CA ILE A 58 30.33 -3.26 7.68
C ILE A 58 28.90 -3.65 8.06
N ARG A 59 28.63 -4.96 8.14
CA ARG A 59 27.30 -5.48 8.50
C ARG A 59 26.82 -4.99 9.86
N GLU A 60 27.69 -5.00 10.87
CA GLU A 60 27.35 -4.52 12.21
C GLU A 60 27.16 -2.99 12.27
N GLN A 61 27.90 -2.22 11.48
CA GLN A 61 27.68 -0.76 11.36
C GLN A 61 26.31 -0.44 10.75
N TYR A 62 25.95 -1.10 9.64
CA TYR A 62 24.64 -0.88 8.99
C TYR A 62 23.46 -1.38 9.83
N LYS A 63 23.64 -2.47 10.59
CA LYS A 63 22.64 -2.96 11.54
C LYS A 63 22.42 -1.99 12.70
N THR A 64 23.51 -1.41 13.22
CA THR A 64 23.45 -0.36 14.26
C THR A 64 22.74 0.89 13.74
N LEU A 65 23.05 1.31 12.51
CA LEU A 65 22.39 2.43 11.83
C LEU A 65 20.88 2.17 11.67
N TYR A 66 20.50 0.99 11.16
CA TYR A 66 19.10 0.61 10.98
C TYR A 66 18.31 0.63 12.30
N ASN A 67 18.87 0.04 13.36
CA ASN A 67 18.23 0.01 14.67
C ASN A 67 18.07 1.39 15.30
N ARG A 68 19.04 2.31 15.11
CA ARG A 68 18.94 3.71 15.56
C ARG A 68 17.92 4.51 14.76
N LEU A 69 17.83 4.29 13.44
CA LEU A 69 16.82 4.94 12.61
C LEU A 69 15.42 4.47 13.03
N LEU A 70 15.29 3.16 13.28
CA LEU A 70 14.06 2.55 13.76
C LEU A 70 13.68 3.08 15.15
N SER A 71 14.63 3.25 16.07
CA SER A 71 14.35 3.82 17.40
C SER A 71 13.95 5.29 17.34
N LYS A 72 14.59 6.11 16.50
CA LYS A 72 14.18 7.52 16.27
C LYS A 72 12.79 7.61 15.65
N LEU A 73 12.45 6.72 14.71
CA LEU A 73 11.14 6.67 14.05
C LEU A 73 10.02 6.13 14.97
N MET A 74 10.36 5.29 15.94
CA MET A 74 9.39 4.70 16.86
C MET A 74 9.18 5.51 18.14
N GLY A 75 10.00 6.52 18.42
CA GLY A 75 9.87 7.41 19.57
C GLY A 75 10.28 6.73 20.88
N ASP A 76 11.23 7.34 21.59
CA ASP A 76 11.76 6.86 22.85
C ASP A 76 10.65 6.80 23.92
N THR A 77 10.37 5.60 24.44
CA THR A 77 9.37 5.37 25.50
C THR A 77 10.11 5.05 26.80
N GLN A 78 10.82 6.02 27.35
CA GLN A 78 11.25 6.01 28.75
C GLN A 78 11.20 7.44 29.32
N GLY A 79 10.27 7.69 30.25
CA GLY A 79 10.12 8.96 30.94
C GLY A 79 8.84 9.02 31.78
N THR A 80 9.01 9.09 33.10
CA THR A 80 8.05 9.03 34.21
C THR A 80 6.87 10.02 34.19
N PRO A 81 5.77 9.74 34.93
CA PRO A 81 4.48 10.41 34.76
C PRO A 81 4.40 11.73 35.53
N THR A 82 4.17 12.83 34.83
CA THR A 82 3.63 14.06 35.43
C THR A 82 2.36 14.49 34.71
N ARG A 83 1.26 14.46 35.46
CA ARG A 83 -0.04 15.05 35.11
C ARG A 83 0.14 16.50 34.67
N ARG A 84 -0.13 16.78 33.39
CA ARG A 84 -0.88 17.97 32.99
C ARG A 84 -1.57 17.70 31.67
N ALA A 85 -2.90 17.68 31.73
CA ALA A 85 -3.74 17.60 30.55
C ALA A 85 -3.51 18.86 29.69
N MET A 86 -3.04 18.65 28.46
CA MET A 86 -3.24 19.59 27.38
C MET A 86 -3.78 18.83 26.17
N SER A 87 -5.01 19.20 25.83
CA SER A 87 -5.78 18.78 24.67
C SER A 87 -4.99 19.04 23.38
N ILE A 88 -4.47 17.98 22.76
CA ILE A 88 -4.10 17.99 21.35
C ILE A 88 -5.18 17.23 20.59
N SER A 89 -6.03 17.99 19.91
CA SER A 89 -7.06 17.53 19.00
C SER A 89 -6.43 16.74 17.85
N SER A 90 -6.33 15.41 18.00
CA SER A 90 -5.92 14.50 16.94
C SER A 90 -7.07 14.34 15.94
N THR A 91 -7.00 15.03 14.81
CA THR A 91 -8.00 14.88 13.74
C THR A 91 -7.77 13.58 12.96
N ARG A 92 -8.38 12.51 13.46
CA ARG A 92 -8.40 11.13 12.93
C ARG A 92 -9.17 11.02 11.60
N ARG A 93 -8.59 10.37 10.56
CA ARG A 93 -9.03 10.46 9.15
C ARG A 93 -8.75 9.15 8.36
N ILE A 94 -9.76 8.59 7.65
CA ILE A 94 -10.06 7.14 7.39
C ILE A 94 -10.61 6.50 8.65
N VAL A 95 -11.85 6.80 8.99
CA VAL A 95 -12.44 6.65 10.33
C VAL A 95 -11.45 6.23 11.43
N SER A 96 -10.49 7.08 11.80
CA SER A 96 -9.31 6.76 12.66
C SER A 96 -7.96 6.41 12.02
N GLY A 97 -7.72 6.67 10.74
CA GLY A 97 -6.40 6.61 10.11
C GLY A 97 -5.60 7.91 10.27
N ARG A 98 -4.40 7.90 9.67
CA ARG A 98 -3.42 9.02 9.72
C ARG A 98 -3.00 9.44 8.31
N ASN A 99 -2.66 10.72 8.16
CA ASN A 99 -1.99 11.24 6.97
C ASN A 99 -0.77 10.37 6.65
N THR A 100 -0.61 9.99 5.39
CA THR A 100 0.53 9.20 4.93
C THR A 100 1.11 9.80 3.66
N SER A 101 2.43 9.77 3.55
CA SER A 101 3.11 10.18 2.32
C SER A 101 2.91 9.12 1.24
N ILE A 102 2.74 9.53 -0.02
CA ILE A 102 2.73 8.61 -1.16
C ILE A 102 4.02 7.77 -1.22
N ALA A 103 5.15 8.28 -0.73
CA ALA A 103 6.40 7.52 -0.66
C ALA A 103 6.32 6.31 0.30
N ALA A 104 5.41 6.32 1.29
CA ALA A 104 5.19 5.19 2.19
C ALA A 104 4.28 4.11 1.61
N VAL A 105 3.49 4.45 0.58
CA VAL A 105 2.59 3.54 -0.14
C VAL A 105 2.68 3.81 -1.65
N PRO A 106 3.88 3.66 -2.26
CA PRO A 106 4.16 4.14 -3.62
C PRO A 106 3.43 3.39 -4.73
N TRP A 107 2.73 2.30 -4.39
CA TRP A 107 1.81 1.58 -5.28
C TRP A 107 0.41 2.18 -5.34
N GLN A 108 0.07 3.13 -4.47
CA GLN A 108 -1.28 3.69 -4.40
C GLN A 108 -1.64 4.46 -5.68
N VAL A 109 -2.79 4.10 -6.26
CA VAL A 109 -3.36 4.77 -7.43
C VAL A 109 -4.63 5.51 -7.04
N SER A 110 -4.85 6.69 -7.64
CA SER A 110 -6.16 7.36 -7.69
C SER A 110 -6.77 7.13 -9.07
N LEU A 111 -7.79 6.27 -9.17
CA LEU A 111 -8.59 6.09 -10.38
C LEU A 111 -9.62 7.21 -10.48
N ARG A 112 -9.73 7.83 -11.66
CA ARG A 112 -10.53 9.03 -11.88
C ARG A 112 -11.42 8.84 -13.09
N GLU A 113 -12.64 9.33 -12.98
CA GLU A 113 -13.56 9.54 -14.09
C GLU A 113 -13.51 11.03 -14.44
N LYS A 114 -13.06 11.33 -15.66
CA LYS A 114 -12.68 12.70 -16.06
C LYS A 114 -11.69 13.28 -15.05
N THR A 115 -12.07 14.31 -14.31
CA THR A 115 -11.26 14.94 -13.26
C THR A 115 -11.61 14.47 -11.86
N TYR A 116 -12.68 13.68 -11.68
CA TYR A 116 -13.18 13.31 -10.37
C TYR A 116 -12.61 11.95 -9.90
N PRO A 117 -11.96 11.87 -8.73
CA PRO A 117 -11.46 10.61 -8.18
C PRO A 117 -12.62 9.73 -7.69
N ILE A 118 -12.76 8.55 -8.30
CA ILE A 118 -13.86 7.62 -8.04
C ILE A 118 -13.46 6.45 -7.14
N CYS A 119 -12.22 5.96 -7.27
CA CYS A 119 -11.72 4.76 -6.61
C CYS A 119 -10.21 4.84 -6.40
N GLY A 120 -9.70 3.92 -5.58
CA GLY A 120 -8.28 3.60 -5.48
C GLY A 120 -7.83 2.54 -6.47
N GLY A 121 -6.55 2.19 -6.39
CA GLY A 121 -5.93 1.10 -7.14
C GLY A 121 -4.52 0.82 -6.64
N SER A 122 -3.88 -0.16 -7.24
CA SER A 122 -2.50 -0.58 -6.95
C SER A 122 -1.69 -0.73 -8.22
N VAL A 123 -0.45 -0.24 -8.24
CA VAL A 123 0.52 -0.50 -9.30
C VAL A 123 1.01 -1.94 -9.22
N VAL A 124 0.84 -2.72 -10.29
CA VAL A 124 1.32 -4.12 -10.34
C VAL A 124 2.49 -4.26 -11.31
N THR A 125 2.42 -3.59 -12.47
CA THR A 125 3.55 -3.44 -13.40
C THR A 125 3.65 -1.98 -13.86
N ASP A 126 4.56 -1.70 -14.79
CA ASP A 126 4.68 -0.40 -15.45
C ASP A 126 3.48 -0.07 -16.35
N VAL A 127 2.69 -1.04 -16.82
CA VAL A 127 1.52 -0.79 -17.68
C VAL A 127 0.20 -1.31 -17.08
N TRP A 128 0.26 -2.14 -16.04
CA TRP A 128 -0.90 -2.78 -15.41
C TRP A 128 -1.13 -2.29 -13.99
N LEU A 129 -2.36 -1.88 -13.74
CA LEU A 129 -2.87 -1.49 -12.42
C LEU A 129 -4.02 -2.40 -12.03
N LEU A 130 -4.20 -2.60 -10.73
CA LEU A 130 -5.25 -3.42 -10.15
C LEU A 130 -6.21 -2.56 -9.34
N THR A 131 -7.51 -2.80 -9.49
CA THR A 131 -8.59 -2.08 -8.79
C THR A 131 -9.77 -3.04 -8.57
N ALA A 132 -10.93 -2.52 -8.15
CA ALA A 132 -12.16 -3.29 -8.01
C ALA A 132 -12.94 -3.29 -9.32
N ALA A 133 -13.61 -4.41 -9.64
CA ALA A 133 -14.44 -4.51 -10.84
C ALA A 133 -15.54 -3.45 -10.86
N HIS A 134 -16.19 -3.21 -9.72
CA HIS A 134 -17.29 -2.26 -9.63
C HIS A 134 -16.90 -0.81 -9.95
N CYS A 135 -15.61 -0.46 -9.84
CA CYS A 135 -15.09 0.86 -10.21
C CYS A 135 -15.03 1.07 -11.73
N LEU A 136 -14.99 -0.02 -12.51
CA LEU A 136 -14.78 0.03 -13.96
C LEU A 136 -16.07 -0.09 -14.77
N LEU A 137 -17.20 -0.40 -14.13
CA LEU A 137 -18.45 -0.71 -14.85
C LEU A 137 -19.27 0.52 -15.26
N ARG A 138 -18.95 1.71 -14.77
CA ARG A 138 -19.77 2.92 -14.96
C ARG A 138 -19.20 3.91 -15.98
N ALA A 139 -17.97 3.70 -16.44
CA ALA A 139 -17.27 4.60 -17.34
C ALA A 139 -16.53 3.80 -18.43
N ARG A 140 -16.41 4.38 -19.62
CA ARG A 140 -15.55 3.82 -20.67
C ARG A 140 -14.08 4.06 -20.32
N ALA A 141 -13.19 3.22 -20.85
CA ALA A 141 -11.75 3.41 -20.69
C ALA A 141 -11.29 4.83 -21.08
N SER A 142 -11.83 5.38 -22.17
CA SER A 142 -11.54 6.75 -22.64
C SER A 142 -12.00 7.87 -21.70
N GLU A 143 -12.88 7.58 -20.74
CA GLU A 143 -13.35 8.53 -19.73
C GLU A 143 -12.56 8.39 -18.42
N LEU A 144 -11.67 7.41 -18.34
CA LEU A 144 -10.89 7.11 -17.16
C LEU A 144 -9.44 7.60 -17.29
N SER A 145 -8.92 8.12 -16.19
CA SER A 145 -7.51 8.44 -16.03
C SER A 145 -7.03 8.00 -14.65
N VAL A 146 -5.72 7.87 -14.49
CA VAL A 146 -5.13 7.55 -13.19
C VAL A 146 -4.13 8.60 -12.79
N ARG A 147 -4.06 8.86 -11.48
CA ARG A 147 -3.01 9.67 -10.87
C ARG A 147 -2.14 8.83 -9.97
N LEU A 148 -0.83 9.01 -10.10
CA LEU A 148 0.19 8.36 -9.27
C LEU A 148 1.18 9.38 -8.72
N GLY A 149 1.90 9.02 -7.66
CA GLY A 149 3.03 9.82 -7.16
C GLY A 149 2.68 11.11 -6.42
N SER A 150 1.43 11.28 -5.98
CA SER A 150 1.00 12.41 -5.13
C SER A 150 0.35 11.93 -3.84
N SER A 151 0.63 12.60 -2.72
CA SER A 151 -0.17 12.44 -1.49
C SER A 151 -1.47 13.24 -1.55
N TRP A 152 -1.61 14.20 -2.48
CA TRP A 152 -2.77 15.07 -2.56
C TRP A 152 -3.83 14.51 -3.51
N LYS A 153 -5.09 14.51 -3.07
CA LYS A 153 -6.23 13.97 -3.84
C LYS A 153 -6.44 14.68 -5.18
N THR A 154 -6.19 15.99 -5.23
CA THR A 154 -6.61 16.86 -6.34
C THR A 154 -5.47 17.52 -7.11
N HIS A 155 -4.23 17.49 -6.64
CA HIS A 155 -3.07 18.03 -7.37
C HIS A 155 -1.78 17.22 -7.17
N GLY A 156 -0.72 17.58 -7.90
CA GLY A 156 0.58 16.90 -7.90
C GLY A 156 0.56 15.53 -8.59
N GLY A 157 1.72 14.87 -8.60
CA GLY A 157 1.89 13.56 -9.22
C GLY A 157 1.81 13.62 -10.74
N GLU A 158 1.69 12.44 -11.34
CA GLU A 158 1.60 12.27 -12.79
C GLU A 158 0.25 11.66 -13.18
N MET A 159 -0.27 12.08 -14.33
CA MET A 159 -1.51 11.59 -14.92
C MET A 159 -1.19 10.63 -16.05
N TYR A 160 -1.91 9.50 -16.11
CA TYR A 160 -1.81 8.54 -17.20
C TYR A 160 -3.21 8.19 -17.72
N ASP A 161 -3.33 8.07 -19.04
CA ASP A 161 -4.57 7.69 -19.71
C ASP A 161 -4.77 6.18 -19.69
N VAL A 162 -6.04 5.79 -19.52
CA VAL A 162 -6.44 4.39 -19.52
C VAL A 162 -6.70 3.91 -20.94
N LYS A 163 -5.98 2.87 -21.36
CA LYS A 163 -6.15 2.21 -22.65
C LYS A 163 -7.34 1.26 -22.62
N GLU A 164 -7.32 0.33 -21.67
CA GLU A 164 -8.29 -0.76 -21.59
C GLU A 164 -8.62 -1.08 -20.12
N CYS A 165 -9.86 -1.51 -19.90
CA CYS A 165 -10.34 -1.98 -18.60
C CYS A 165 -10.78 -3.43 -18.73
N TYR A 166 -10.36 -4.26 -17.79
CA TYR A 166 -10.73 -5.67 -17.75
C TYR A 166 -11.41 -5.95 -16.42
N VAL A 167 -12.62 -6.49 -16.49
CA VAL A 167 -13.37 -6.94 -15.32
C VAL A 167 -13.27 -8.44 -15.22
N HIS A 168 -13.08 -8.98 -14.01
CA HIS A 168 -13.06 -10.42 -13.81
C HIS A 168 -14.34 -11.06 -14.38
N PRO A 169 -14.26 -12.09 -15.25
CA PRO A 169 -15.41 -12.59 -16.01
C PRO A 169 -16.50 -13.23 -15.13
N ARG A 170 -16.12 -13.67 -13.93
CA ARG A 170 -17.06 -14.18 -12.91
C ARG A 170 -17.44 -13.14 -11.84
N TYR A 171 -17.25 -11.86 -12.09
CA TYR A 171 -17.70 -10.81 -11.17
C TYR A 171 -19.23 -10.77 -11.12
N VAL A 172 -19.81 -10.73 -9.91
CA VAL A 172 -21.26 -10.66 -9.71
C VAL A 172 -21.62 -9.35 -9.01
N SER A 173 -22.26 -8.43 -9.74
CA SER A 173 -22.52 -7.08 -9.22
C SER A 173 -23.39 -7.03 -7.96
N LYS A 174 -24.34 -7.97 -7.84
CA LYS A 174 -25.27 -8.06 -6.69
C LYS A 174 -24.56 -8.46 -5.40
N THR A 175 -23.65 -9.44 -5.46
CA THR A 175 -22.97 -10.01 -4.28
C THR A 175 -21.55 -9.50 -4.10
N LYS A 176 -21.00 -8.78 -5.10
CA LYS A 176 -19.58 -8.38 -5.17
C LYS A 176 -18.60 -9.56 -5.16
N THR A 177 -19.06 -10.77 -5.51
CA THR A 177 -18.18 -11.93 -5.68
C THR A 177 -17.20 -11.66 -6.81
N ASN A 178 -15.92 -11.99 -6.61
CA ASN A 178 -14.82 -11.75 -7.57
C ASN A 178 -14.68 -10.27 -8.00
N ASP A 179 -14.83 -9.32 -7.07
CA ASP A 179 -14.73 -7.88 -7.33
C ASP A 179 -13.28 -7.42 -7.52
N VAL A 180 -12.72 -7.76 -8.68
CA VAL A 180 -11.37 -7.36 -9.10
C VAL A 180 -11.38 -6.95 -10.57
N GLY A 181 -10.67 -5.87 -10.86
CA GLY A 181 -10.50 -5.32 -12.19
C GLY A 181 -9.05 -4.96 -12.46
N LEU A 182 -8.68 -4.95 -13.74
CA LEU A 182 -7.39 -4.49 -14.22
C LEU A 182 -7.57 -3.28 -15.13
N VAL A 183 -6.63 -2.36 -15.02
CA VAL A 183 -6.53 -1.18 -15.88
C VAL A 183 -5.19 -1.26 -16.60
N ARG A 184 -5.23 -1.19 -17.93
CA ARG A 184 -4.05 -1.11 -18.78
C ARG A 184 -3.84 0.33 -19.22
N LEU A 185 -2.62 0.84 -19.06
CA LEU A 185 -2.26 2.20 -19.47
C LEU A 185 -1.82 2.26 -20.93
N TYR A 186 -1.97 3.43 -21.55
CA TYR A 186 -1.40 3.69 -22.89
C TYR A 186 0.13 3.73 -22.86
N SER A 187 0.68 4.40 -21.85
CA SER A 187 2.12 4.61 -21.69
C SER A 187 2.62 3.93 -20.41
N PRO A 188 3.83 3.34 -20.43
CA PRO A 188 4.43 2.76 -19.23
C PRO A 188 4.71 3.84 -18.18
N LEU A 189 4.53 3.47 -16.91
CA LEU A 189 4.82 4.28 -15.75
C LEU A 189 6.32 4.57 -15.63
N ARG A 190 6.63 5.77 -15.15
CA ARG A 190 7.98 6.14 -14.72
C ARG A 190 8.15 5.80 -13.24
N PHE A 191 8.84 4.71 -12.94
CA PHE A 191 9.12 4.35 -11.56
C PHE A 191 10.02 5.36 -10.87
N SER A 192 9.71 5.64 -9.60
CA SER A 192 10.41 6.61 -8.75
C SER A 192 10.19 6.26 -7.28
N SER A 193 10.78 7.01 -6.34
CA SER A 193 10.52 6.84 -4.91
C SER A 193 9.05 7.04 -4.50
N ARG A 194 8.21 7.60 -5.39
CA ARG A 194 6.78 7.83 -5.18
C ARG A 194 5.87 6.96 -6.04
N VAL A 195 6.44 6.16 -6.95
CA VAL A 195 5.70 5.28 -7.87
C VAL A 195 6.48 3.97 -7.99
N LEU A 196 6.02 2.93 -7.30
CA LEU A 196 6.63 1.60 -7.31
C LEU A 196 5.54 0.52 -7.38
N PRO A 197 5.81 -0.60 -8.07
CA PRO A 197 4.89 -1.73 -8.07
C PRO A 197 4.85 -2.42 -6.70
N ILE A 198 3.69 -3.00 -6.36
CA ILE A 198 3.55 -3.90 -5.20
C ILE A 198 3.55 -5.36 -5.64
N ARG A 199 4.17 -6.23 -4.83
CA ARG A 199 4.13 -7.68 -5.05
C ARG A 199 2.74 -8.22 -4.79
N LEU A 200 2.25 -9.07 -5.69
CA LEU A 200 1.01 -9.82 -5.47
C LEU A 200 1.24 -10.99 -4.52
N VAL A 201 0.21 -11.30 -3.73
CA VAL A 201 0.18 -12.51 -2.90
C VAL A 201 0.30 -13.77 -3.77
N ALA A 202 1.01 -14.77 -3.27
CA ALA A 202 1.14 -16.06 -3.95
C ALA A 202 -0.20 -16.78 -4.07
N ARG A 203 -0.34 -17.59 -5.13
CA ARG A 203 -1.49 -18.45 -5.35
C ARG A 203 -1.74 -19.32 -4.12
N GLU A 204 -2.99 -19.40 -3.68
CA GLU A 204 -3.43 -20.21 -2.53
C GLU A 204 -2.74 -19.89 -1.19
N ALA A 205 -2.02 -18.77 -1.11
CA ALA A 205 -1.45 -18.32 0.16
C ALA A 205 -2.55 -18.18 1.21
N ARG A 206 -2.26 -18.75 2.38
CA ARG A 206 -3.12 -18.59 3.56
C ARG A 206 -3.03 -17.15 4.04
N LEU A 207 -4.19 -16.58 4.37
CA LEU A 207 -4.28 -15.29 5.02
C LEU A 207 -4.52 -15.54 6.52
N PRO A 208 -3.51 -15.35 7.38
CA PRO A 208 -3.70 -15.54 8.81
C PRO A 208 -4.69 -14.49 9.34
N ALA A 209 -5.42 -14.86 10.39
CA ALA A 209 -6.35 -13.97 11.07
C ALA A 209 -5.61 -13.21 12.19
N ASN A 210 -6.16 -12.05 12.58
CA ASN A 210 -5.60 -11.16 13.62
C ASN A 210 -4.23 -10.56 13.25
N GLU A 211 -3.91 -10.52 11.97
CA GLU A 211 -2.65 -9.96 11.45
C GLU A 211 -2.80 -8.49 11.07
N PRO A 212 -1.82 -7.63 11.38
CA PRO A 212 -1.84 -6.23 11.02
C PRO A 212 -1.62 -6.05 9.51
N ALA A 213 -2.58 -5.43 8.83
CA ALA A 213 -2.52 -5.08 7.43
C ALA A 213 -2.78 -3.58 7.23
N ILE A 214 -2.11 -2.99 6.24
CA ILE A 214 -2.21 -1.57 5.91
C ILE A 214 -3.24 -1.39 4.80
N VAL A 215 -4.22 -0.52 5.03
CA VAL A 215 -5.12 0.00 4.00
C VAL A 215 -4.82 1.47 3.76
N SER A 216 -4.88 1.93 2.52
CA SER A 216 -4.64 3.33 2.15
C SER A 216 -5.61 3.83 1.10
N GLY A 217 -5.88 5.15 1.11
CA GLY A 217 -6.78 5.78 0.15
C GLY A 217 -7.17 7.22 0.49
N TRP A 218 -8.04 7.79 -0.35
CA TRP A 218 -8.57 9.15 -0.24
C TRP A 218 -10.09 9.18 -0.06
N GLY A 219 -10.66 8.09 0.44
CA GLY A 219 -12.07 7.96 0.75
C GLY A 219 -12.52 8.87 1.88
N LYS A 220 -13.76 8.65 2.32
CA LYS A 220 -14.38 9.44 3.38
C LYS A 220 -13.68 9.23 4.73
N LEU A 221 -13.54 10.34 5.45
CA LEU A 221 -12.84 10.38 6.73
C LEU A 221 -13.66 9.84 7.90
N LYS A 222 -14.98 9.86 7.73
CA LYS A 222 -16.01 9.32 8.61
C LYS A 222 -17.21 8.99 7.75
N GLU A 223 -18.04 8.06 8.20
CA GLU A 223 -19.30 7.76 7.52
C GLU A 223 -20.13 9.03 7.30
N GLY A 224 -20.64 9.23 6.08
CA GLY A 224 -21.37 10.44 5.69
C GLY A 224 -20.52 11.72 5.61
N GLY A 225 -19.27 11.71 6.07
CA GLY A 225 -18.39 12.88 6.17
C GLY A 225 -17.67 13.27 4.87
N PRO A 226 -16.75 14.24 4.97
CA PRO A 226 -15.95 14.68 3.83
C PRO A 226 -14.92 13.61 3.42
N SER A 227 -14.52 13.64 2.15
CA SER A 227 -13.35 12.91 1.67
C SER A 227 -12.05 13.46 2.21
N ALA A 228 -11.02 12.62 2.29
CA ALA A 228 -9.66 13.07 2.58
C ALA A 228 -9.12 13.97 1.46
N THR A 229 -8.49 15.09 1.79
CA THR A 229 -7.73 15.90 0.82
C THR A 229 -6.29 15.40 0.66
N TYR A 230 -5.74 14.82 1.72
CA TYR A 230 -4.42 14.20 1.78
C TYR A 230 -4.55 12.69 1.95
N LEU A 231 -3.62 11.92 1.39
CA LEU A 231 -3.64 10.47 1.41
C LEU A 231 -3.61 9.97 2.84
N GLN A 232 -4.43 8.97 3.13
CA GLN A 232 -4.53 8.40 4.45
C GLN A 232 -4.09 6.94 4.40
N SER A 233 -3.60 6.45 5.54
CA SER A 233 -3.44 5.02 5.78
C SER A 233 -3.89 4.65 7.17
N SER A 234 -4.28 3.39 7.33
CA SER A 234 -4.51 2.81 8.64
C SER A 234 -4.04 1.36 8.70
N THR A 235 -3.68 0.94 9.90
CA THR A 235 -3.39 -0.46 10.22
C THR A 235 -4.63 -1.09 10.82
N ILE A 236 -5.14 -2.11 10.16
CA ILE A 236 -6.32 -2.88 10.56
C ILE A 236 -5.96 -4.35 10.68
N LYS A 237 -6.78 -5.15 11.36
CA LYS A 237 -6.50 -6.57 11.55
C LYS A 237 -7.30 -7.42 10.58
N THR A 238 -6.67 -8.42 9.98
CA THR A 238 -7.40 -9.47 9.25
C THR A 238 -8.33 -10.23 10.20
N ILE A 239 -9.45 -10.73 9.67
CA ILE A 239 -10.49 -11.38 10.47
C ILE A 239 -10.66 -12.82 9.99
N ALA A 240 -10.71 -13.75 10.94
CA ALA A 240 -11.03 -15.13 10.67
C ALA A 240 -12.39 -15.24 9.96
N MET A 241 -12.45 -16.00 8.86
CA MET A 241 -13.66 -16.13 8.04
C MET A 241 -14.90 -16.54 8.85
N LYS A 242 -14.73 -17.42 9.84
CA LYS A 242 -15.80 -17.82 10.77
C LYS A 242 -16.38 -16.63 11.56
N LEU A 243 -15.55 -15.70 11.99
CA LEU A 243 -15.98 -14.48 12.67
C LEU A 243 -16.60 -13.49 11.69
N CYS A 244 -16.02 -13.32 10.50
CA CYS A 244 -16.61 -12.42 9.51
C CYS A 244 -18.04 -12.83 9.13
N ARG A 245 -18.28 -14.14 8.91
CA ARG A 245 -19.61 -14.68 8.62
C ARG A 245 -20.58 -14.65 9.81
N ARG A 246 -20.10 -14.33 11.02
CA ARG A 246 -20.88 -14.12 12.24
C ARG A 246 -20.99 -12.64 12.63
N SER A 247 -20.44 -11.75 11.80
CA SER A 247 -20.57 -10.30 11.96
C SER A 247 -22.02 -9.85 11.72
N GLY A 248 -22.28 -8.55 11.85
CA GLY A 248 -23.58 -7.97 11.48
C GLY A 248 -23.87 -7.99 9.97
N LEU A 249 -22.90 -8.35 9.12
CA LEU A 249 -23.08 -8.46 7.67
C LEU A 249 -23.95 -9.67 7.30
N ASP A 250 -24.63 -9.62 6.14
CA ASP A 250 -25.35 -10.78 5.62
C ASP A 250 -24.36 -11.93 5.33
N ARG A 251 -24.49 -13.00 6.11
CA ARG A 251 -23.68 -14.22 5.99
C ARG A 251 -23.72 -14.85 4.61
N LYS A 252 -24.81 -14.68 3.85
CA LYS A 252 -24.97 -15.21 2.48
C LYS A 252 -24.23 -14.37 1.44
N ALA A 253 -23.93 -13.10 1.75
CA ALA A 253 -23.19 -12.21 0.87
C ALA A 253 -21.67 -12.41 0.95
N ILE A 254 -21.16 -13.02 2.04
CA ILE A 254 -19.73 -13.29 2.23
C ILE A 254 -19.37 -14.63 1.59
N ASP A 255 -18.77 -14.59 0.40
CA ASP A 255 -18.17 -15.76 -0.24
C ASP A 255 -16.78 -16.04 0.37
N PRO A 256 -16.59 -17.16 1.10
CA PRO A 256 -15.32 -17.44 1.76
C PRO A 256 -14.15 -17.71 0.81
N SER A 257 -14.43 -17.98 -0.47
CA SER A 257 -13.43 -18.28 -1.49
C SER A 257 -12.83 -17.00 -2.04
N SER A 258 -13.68 -16.10 -2.58
CA SER A 258 -13.24 -14.85 -3.21
C SER A 258 -13.11 -13.67 -2.26
N MET A 259 -13.51 -13.80 -0.99
CA MET A 259 -13.46 -12.70 -0.01
C MET A 259 -12.70 -13.03 1.26
N PHE A 260 -12.31 -11.98 1.96
CA PHE A 260 -11.92 -11.99 3.37
C PHE A 260 -12.29 -10.65 4.00
N CYS A 261 -12.15 -10.55 5.32
CA CYS A 261 -12.55 -9.36 6.05
C CYS A 261 -11.38 -8.84 6.89
N ALA A 262 -11.38 -7.53 7.11
CA ALA A 262 -10.44 -6.87 7.99
C ALA A 262 -11.10 -5.69 8.69
N GLY A 263 -10.61 -5.34 9.89
CA GLY A 263 -11.19 -4.32 10.75
C GLY A 263 -11.14 -4.75 12.21
N SER A 264 -12.07 -4.25 13.03
CA SER A 264 -12.23 -4.69 14.43
C SER A 264 -13.70 -4.89 14.80
N PHE A 265 -13.93 -5.83 15.71
CA PHE A 265 -15.25 -6.15 16.27
C PHE A 265 -15.53 -5.47 17.61
N SER A 266 -14.49 -5.08 18.34
CA SER A 266 -14.59 -4.69 19.74
C SER A 266 -14.83 -3.19 19.95
N GLN A 267 -14.45 -2.35 18.99
CA GLN A 267 -14.59 -0.89 19.04
C GLN A 267 -14.75 -0.35 17.61
N SER A 268 -15.18 0.91 17.47
CA SER A 268 -15.07 1.62 16.20
C SER A 268 -13.62 1.56 15.72
N SER A 269 -13.40 0.80 14.66
CA SER A 269 -12.08 0.51 14.10
C SER A 269 -11.82 1.47 12.97
N PRO A 270 -10.56 1.89 12.72
CA PRO A 270 -10.20 2.31 11.38
C PRO A 270 -10.69 1.29 10.34
N ASP A 271 -11.27 1.80 9.26
CA ASP A 271 -11.92 1.01 8.22
C ASP A 271 -11.82 1.76 6.89
N ALA A 272 -11.80 0.99 5.80
CA ALA A 272 -11.94 1.56 4.46
C ALA A 272 -13.34 2.17 4.34
N CYS A 273 -13.46 3.30 3.66
CA CYS A 273 -14.73 4.01 3.54
C CYS A 273 -15.06 4.33 2.08
N GLN A 274 -16.18 5.00 1.83
CA GLN A 274 -16.57 5.32 0.45
C GLN A 274 -15.48 6.14 -0.24
N GLY A 275 -15.06 5.68 -1.43
CA GLY A 275 -13.95 6.25 -2.20
C GLY A 275 -12.60 5.54 -2.01
N ASP A 276 -12.49 4.59 -1.07
CA ASP A 276 -11.32 3.72 -0.94
C ASP A 276 -11.44 2.42 -1.76
N SER A 277 -12.62 2.14 -2.31
CA SER A 277 -12.89 1.00 -3.21
C SER A 277 -11.81 0.85 -4.28
N GLY A 278 -11.37 -0.38 -4.54
CA GLY A 278 -10.27 -0.65 -5.46
C GLY A 278 -8.88 -0.42 -4.86
N GLY A 279 -8.78 0.27 -3.73
CA GLY A 279 -7.53 0.50 -3.02
C GLY A 279 -6.91 -0.77 -2.42
N PRO A 280 -5.62 -0.70 -2.06
CA PRO A 280 -4.87 -1.84 -1.56
C PRO A 280 -5.19 -2.17 -0.10
N ILE A 281 -5.13 -3.46 0.23
CA ILE A 281 -4.81 -3.92 1.59
C ILE A 281 -3.53 -4.77 1.54
N VAL A 282 -2.54 -4.38 2.34
CA VAL A 282 -1.15 -4.86 2.27
C VAL A 282 -0.74 -5.51 3.58
N TYR A 283 -0.17 -6.71 3.49
CA TYR A 283 0.42 -7.43 4.61
C TYR A 283 1.87 -7.76 4.27
N GLU A 284 2.82 -7.34 5.12
CA GLU A 284 4.26 -7.58 4.94
C GLU A 284 4.80 -7.19 3.54
N GLY A 285 4.33 -6.04 3.03
CA GLY A 285 4.73 -5.54 1.71
C GLY A 285 4.19 -6.36 0.53
N VAL A 286 3.15 -7.16 0.75
CA VAL A 286 2.46 -7.96 -0.26
C VAL A 286 1.00 -7.51 -0.34
N LEU A 287 0.50 -7.29 -1.57
CA LEU A 287 -0.90 -7.00 -1.83
C LEU A 287 -1.73 -8.27 -1.65
N ILE A 288 -2.47 -8.34 -0.54
CA ILE A 288 -3.29 -9.50 -0.19
C ILE A 288 -4.75 -9.36 -0.64
N GLY A 289 -5.19 -8.13 -0.92
CA GLY A 289 -6.57 -7.88 -1.31
C GLY A 289 -6.85 -6.50 -1.88
N VAL A 290 -8.11 -6.33 -2.27
CA VAL A 290 -8.68 -5.10 -2.84
C VAL A 290 -9.87 -4.68 -2.00
N VAL A 291 -9.96 -3.41 -1.62
CA VAL A 291 -11.16 -2.86 -0.96
C VAL A 291 -12.38 -3.05 -1.87
N SER A 292 -13.41 -3.74 -1.38
CA SER A 292 -14.59 -4.08 -2.20
C SER A 292 -15.88 -3.44 -1.65
N TRP A 293 -16.29 -3.79 -0.44
CA TRP A 293 -17.53 -3.28 0.15
C TRP A 293 -17.55 -3.37 1.69
N GLY A 294 -18.54 -2.74 2.30
CA GLY A 294 -18.80 -2.77 3.74
C GLY A 294 -20.17 -2.16 4.04
N LEU A 295 -20.67 -2.34 5.27
CA LEU A 295 -21.89 -1.67 5.73
C LEU A 295 -21.55 -0.46 6.59
N GLY A 296 -21.73 0.73 6.03
CA GLY A 296 -21.23 1.96 6.64
C GLY A 296 -19.70 2.01 6.62
N CYS A 297 -19.10 2.80 7.50
CA CYS A 297 -17.65 2.80 7.70
C CYS A 297 -17.36 2.75 9.19
N ALA A 298 -16.49 1.82 9.62
CA ALA A 298 -16.04 1.72 11.00
C ALA A 298 -17.15 1.51 12.04
N ARG A 299 -18.28 0.93 11.61
CA ARG A 299 -19.33 0.51 12.53
C ARG A 299 -18.84 -0.74 13.25
N GLY A 300 -18.88 -0.72 14.59
CA GLY A 300 -18.60 -1.92 15.38
C GLY A 300 -19.46 -3.08 14.89
N ASN A 301 -18.87 -4.27 14.81
CA ASN A 301 -19.49 -5.49 14.27
C ASN A 301 -19.76 -5.53 12.75
N PHE A 302 -19.35 -4.53 11.97
CA PHE A 302 -19.43 -4.53 10.50
C PHE A 302 -18.04 -4.32 9.90
N PRO A 303 -17.23 -5.39 9.74
CA PRO A 303 -15.90 -5.26 9.17
C PRO A 303 -15.95 -4.91 7.67
N GLY A 304 -14.88 -4.31 7.16
CA GLY A 304 -14.68 -4.16 5.72
C GLY A 304 -14.47 -5.51 5.05
N VAL A 305 -15.00 -5.66 3.83
CA VAL A 305 -14.89 -6.86 2.99
C VAL A 305 -14.00 -6.56 1.80
N TYR A 306 -13.04 -7.46 1.59
CA TYR A 306 -11.97 -7.32 0.61
C TYR A 306 -11.96 -8.51 -0.33
N THR A 307 -11.64 -8.27 -1.59
CA THR A 307 -11.41 -9.34 -2.56
C THR A 307 -10.12 -10.08 -2.22
N ARG A 308 -10.17 -11.41 -2.11
CA ARG A 308 -9.03 -12.28 -1.80
C ARG A 308 -8.21 -12.57 -3.05
N LEU A 309 -7.04 -11.95 -3.18
CA LEU A 309 -6.20 -12.12 -4.37
C LEU A 309 -5.51 -13.49 -4.46
N SER A 310 -5.36 -14.21 -3.34
CA SER A 310 -4.78 -15.56 -3.34
C SER A 310 -5.76 -16.66 -3.81
N TYR A 311 -7.03 -16.34 -4.04
CA TYR A 311 -8.01 -17.30 -4.54
C TYR A 311 -7.64 -17.72 -5.98
N PRO A 312 -7.46 -19.04 -6.27
CA PRO A 312 -7.04 -19.55 -7.58
C PRO A 312 -7.65 -18.86 -8.80
N LEU A 313 -8.98 -18.74 -8.84
CA LEU A 313 -9.70 -18.14 -9.95
C LEU A 313 -9.26 -16.70 -10.23
N ILE A 314 -9.10 -15.90 -9.17
CA ILE A 314 -8.70 -14.50 -9.25
C ILE A 314 -7.22 -14.39 -9.55
N TYR A 315 -6.39 -15.17 -8.86
CA TYR A 315 -4.94 -15.19 -9.05
C TYR A 315 -4.59 -15.51 -10.51
N ASP A 316 -5.14 -16.62 -11.04
CA ASP A 316 -4.88 -17.11 -12.38
C ASP A 316 -5.36 -16.10 -13.43
N TRP A 317 -6.54 -15.49 -13.22
CA TRP A 317 -7.06 -14.44 -14.11
C TRP A 317 -6.15 -13.20 -14.12
N VAL A 318 -5.75 -12.69 -12.96
CA VAL A 318 -4.85 -11.53 -12.86
C VAL A 318 -3.52 -11.84 -13.56
N HIS A 319 -2.90 -12.97 -13.25
CA HIS A 319 -1.61 -13.37 -13.81
C HIS A 319 -1.69 -13.55 -15.32
N SER A 320 -2.77 -14.15 -15.85
CA SER A 320 -2.96 -14.32 -17.29
C SER A 320 -2.98 -13.02 -18.12
N HIS A 321 -3.26 -11.87 -17.49
CA HIS A 321 -3.22 -10.57 -18.15
C HIS A 321 -1.85 -9.89 -17.98
N ILE A 322 -1.31 -9.90 -16.76
CA ILE A 322 -0.08 -9.15 -16.45
C ILE A 322 1.21 -9.87 -16.88
N THR A 323 1.18 -11.20 -17.05
CA THR A 323 2.33 -11.98 -17.52
C THR A 323 2.26 -12.37 -19.00
N LYS A 324 1.29 -11.84 -19.76
CA LYS A 324 1.20 -12.16 -21.18
C LYS A 324 2.44 -11.65 -21.92
N LYS A 325 3.16 -12.62 -22.50
CA LYS A 325 4.41 -12.50 -23.25
C LYS A 325 4.35 -11.33 -24.23
N ILE A 326 5.49 -10.66 -24.40
CA ILE A 326 5.85 -10.00 -25.65
C ILE A 326 5.59 -11.03 -26.76
N GLU A 327 4.48 -10.86 -27.50
CA GLU A 327 4.34 -11.51 -28.79
C GLU A 327 5.43 -10.88 -29.66
N ASN A 328 6.48 -11.65 -29.92
CA ASN A 328 7.51 -11.29 -30.88
C ASN A 328 6.81 -10.99 -32.21
N ASN A 329 6.69 -9.71 -32.55
CA ASN A 329 6.61 -9.27 -33.93
C ASN A 329 7.93 -9.68 -34.61
N THR A 330 8.01 -10.94 -35.01
CA THR A 330 8.98 -11.39 -35.98
C THR A 330 8.38 -11.05 -37.33
N VAL A 331 8.80 -9.90 -37.84
CA VAL A 331 8.73 -9.55 -39.25
C VAL A 331 9.53 -10.60 -40.02
N LEU A 332 8.90 -11.25 -40.99
CA LEU A 332 9.54 -11.71 -42.22
C LEU A 332 8.68 -11.25 -43.39
#